data_AF-A0A2G9R4I9-F1
#
_entry.id   AF-A0A2G9R4I9-F1
#
_cell.length_a   1.000
_cell.length_b   1.000
_cell.length_c   1.000
_cell.angle_alpha   90.00
_cell.angle_beta   90.00
_cell.angle_gamma   90.00
#
_symmetry.space_group_name_H-M   'P 1'
#
loop_
_entity.id
_entity.type
_entity.pdbx_description
1 polymer ?
#
loop_
_entity_poly.entity_id
_entity_poly.type
_entity_poly.pdbx_seq_one_letter_code
_entity_poly.pdbx_strand_id
1 'polypeptide(L)'
;MDKITEKQTEVETVMSEVSGRPMPQLDPRVLEVYKGVKEVLSTYRSGKLPKAFKIVPALANWEQILYITEPETWTAAAMYQATRIFSSNLTERMAQRFYNLVLLPRVRDDIAEYKRLNFHLYMALKKALFKPGAWFKGILIPLCESGSCTLREAVIIGSILTKCSIPVLHSSAAMLKIAEMEYNGANSIFLRLLIDKKYALPFRVLDALVFHFLAFRSDRRELPVLWHQSLLTLCQRYKEDMSSEQKEALHELLRIHNHPQICNEIRRELMNSKSRDVEVTTPMGMD
;
A
#
# COMPACT_ATOMS: atom_id res chain seq x y z
N MET A 1 -21.99 26.00 15.31
CA MET A 1 -21.10 26.62 14.30
C MET A 1 -19.63 26.48 14.70
N ASP A 2 -19.35 26.25 15.98
CA ASP A 2 -18.00 26.26 16.57
C ASP A 2 -17.09 25.10 16.11
N LYS A 3 -17.67 23.91 15.83
CA LYS A 3 -16.93 22.74 15.31
C LYS A 3 -16.44 22.88 13.86
N ILE A 4 -17.06 23.77 13.07
CA ILE A 4 -16.67 24.01 11.67
C ILE A 4 -15.49 24.98 11.63
N THR A 5 -15.54 26.01 12.49
CA THR A 5 -14.44 26.94 12.72
C THR A 5 -13.21 26.25 13.32
N GLU A 6 -13.37 25.33 14.28
CA GLU A 6 -12.23 24.55 14.82
C GLU A 6 -11.54 23.73 13.72
N LYS A 7 -12.30 23.01 12.88
CA LYS A 7 -11.74 22.25 11.75
C LYS A 7 -11.05 23.12 10.71
N GLN A 8 -11.58 24.32 10.43
CA GLN A 8 -10.94 25.26 9.51
C GLN A 8 -9.62 25.78 10.08
N THR A 9 -9.59 26.07 11.39
CA THR A 9 -8.40 26.61 12.07
C THR A 9 -7.30 25.57 12.24
N GLU A 10 -7.64 24.32 12.59
CA GLU A 10 -6.67 23.20 12.64
C GLU A 10 -6.05 22.94 11.27
N VAL A 11 -6.85 22.99 10.21
CA VAL A 11 -6.37 22.75 8.84
C VAL A 11 -5.54 23.91 8.29
N GLU A 12 -5.91 25.17 8.59
CA GLU A 12 -5.07 26.33 8.29
C GLU A 12 -3.70 26.23 8.99
N THR A 13 -3.68 25.72 10.21
CA THR A 13 -2.44 25.51 10.99
C THR A 13 -1.59 24.40 10.34
N VAL A 14 -2.17 23.24 10.05
CA VAL A 14 -1.44 22.12 9.42
C VAL A 14 -0.96 22.47 8.01
N MET A 15 -1.73 23.23 7.21
CA MET A 15 -1.34 23.61 5.85
C MET A 15 -0.30 24.75 5.82
N SER A 16 -0.35 25.68 6.78
CA SER A 16 0.65 26.75 6.92
C SER A 16 1.98 26.22 7.47
N GLU A 17 1.95 25.30 8.44
CA GLU A 17 3.15 24.64 8.98
C GLU A 17 3.88 23.81 7.92
N VAL A 18 3.15 23.16 6.99
CA VAL A 18 3.76 22.33 5.95
C VAL A 18 4.31 23.14 4.77
N SER A 19 3.83 24.37 4.54
CA SER A 19 4.20 25.19 3.39
C SER A 19 5.04 26.43 3.72
N GLY A 20 5.13 26.82 5.00
CA GLY A 20 5.91 27.97 5.48
C GLY A 20 5.50 29.31 4.86
N ARG A 21 4.32 29.40 4.23
CA ARG A 21 3.81 30.60 3.58
C ARG A 21 2.33 30.80 3.90
N PRO A 22 1.89 32.03 4.21
CA PRO A 22 0.46 32.33 4.29
C PRO A 22 -0.21 32.01 2.95
N MET A 23 -1.39 31.39 2.99
CA MET A 23 -2.13 31.03 1.78
C MET A 23 -2.37 32.29 0.93
N PRO A 24 -1.89 32.34 -0.34
CA PRO A 24 -2.21 33.44 -1.22
C PRO A 24 -3.73 33.52 -1.40
N GLN A 25 -4.32 34.70 -1.20
CA GLN A 25 -5.73 34.92 -1.48
C GLN A 25 -5.98 34.62 -2.96
N LEU A 26 -6.82 33.63 -3.23
CA LEU A 26 -7.24 33.27 -4.59
C LEU A 26 -8.19 34.33 -5.14
N ASP A 27 -8.12 34.57 -6.44
CA ASP A 27 -9.06 35.45 -7.14
C ASP A 27 -10.51 34.97 -6.89
N PRO A 28 -11.43 35.86 -6.46
CA PRO A 28 -12.83 35.52 -6.21
C PRO A 28 -13.52 34.78 -7.37
N ARG A 29 -13.16 35.10 -8.63
CA ARG A 29 -13.69 34.42 -9.82
C ARG A 29 -13.25 32.97 -9.91
N VAL A 30 -12.01 32.69 -9.56
CA VAL A 30 -11.48 31.31 -9.52
C VAL A 30 -12.24 30.52 -8.46
N LEU A 31 -12.47 31.14 -7.30
CA LEU A 31 -13.21 30.52 -6.20
C LEU A 31 -14.66 30.20 -6.59
N GLU A 32 -15.36 31.12 -7.28
CA GLU A 32 -16.71 30.89 -7.79
C GLU A 32 -16.76 29.74 -8.81
N VAL A 33 -15.82 29.69 -9.74
CA VAL A 33 -15.75 28.61 -10.75
C VAL A 33 -15.56 27.24 -10.09
N TYR A 34 -14.63 27.10 -9.15
CA TYR A 34 -14.36 25.81 -8.50
C TYR A 34 -15.43 25.41 -7.49
N LYS A 35 -16.16 26.36 -6.91
CA LYS A 35 -17.42 26.08 -6.18
C LYS A 35 -18.49 25.50 -7.09
N GLY A 36 -18.66 26.02 -8.32
CA GLY A 36 -19.55 25.40 -9.30
C GLY A 36 -19.10 23.99 -9.70
N VAL A 37 -17.78 23.76 -9.81
CA VAL A 37 -17.23 22.42 -10.08
C VAL A 37 -17.54 21.43 -8.96
N LYS A 38 -17.48 21.85 -7.70
CA LYS A 38 -17.87 21.03 -6.53
C LYS A 38 -19.28 20.46 -6.69
N GLU A 39 -20.27 21.31 -7.01
CA GLU A 39 -21.67 20.90 -7.16
C GLU A 39 -21.87 19.85 -8.25
N VAL A 40 -21.09 19.95 -9.33
CA VAL A 40 -21.09 18.93 -10.39
C VAL A 40 -20.48 17.62 -9.89
N LEU A 41 -19.37 17.66 -9.15
CA LEU A 41 -18.67 16.45 -8.67
C LEU A 41 -19.44 15.70 -7.59
N SER A 42 -20.24 16.41 -6.77
CA SER A 42 -21.08 15.82 -5.72
C SER A 42 -22.31 15.08 -6.26
N THR A 43 -22.71 15.36 -7.50
CA THR A 43 -23.85 14.70 -8.17
C THR A 43 -23.44 13.84 -9.37
N TYR A 44 -22.15 13.85 -9.74
CA TYR A 44 -21.63 13.18 -10.92
C TYR A 44 -21.93 11.66 -10.96
N ARG A 45 -22.25 11.16 -12.15
CA ARG A 45 -22.47 9.73 -12.42
C ARG A 45 -21.71 9.27 -13.67
N SER A 46 -21.83 10.02 -14.76
CA SER A 46 -21.24 9.68 -16.06
C SER A 46 -21.03 10.94 -16.90
N GLY A 47 -20.34 10.78 -18.04
CA GLY A 47 -20.11 11.87 -19.00
C GLY A 47 -18.77 12.58 -18.82
N LYS A 48 -18.57 13.68 -19.56
CA LYS A 48 -17.30 14.42 -19.52
C LYS A 48 -17.26 15.29 -18.26
N LEU A 49 -16.13 15.25 -17.55
CA LEU A 49 -15.86 16.18 -16.45
C LEU A 49 -15.71 17.62 -16.96
N PRO A 50 -15.97 18.64 -16.11
CA PRO A 50 -15.72 20.04 -16.43
C PRO A 50 -14.29 20.30 -16.91
N LYS A 51 -14.10 21.18 -17.89
CA LYS A 51 -12.77 21.52 -18.41
C LYS A 51 -11.86 22.11 -17.32
N ALA A 52 -12.41 22.97 -16.47
CA ALA A 52 -11.72 23.55 -15.30
C ALA A 52 -11.13 22.46 -14.39
N PHE A 53 -11.87 21.38 -14.13
CA PHE A 53 -11.36 20.30 -13.29
C PHE A 53 -10.20 19.52 -13.94
N LYS A 54 -10.24 19.33 -15.27
CA LYS A 54 -9.19 18.55 -15.97
C LYS A 54 -7.84 19.24 -15.99
N ILE A 55 -7.80 20.57 -15.89
CA ILE A 55 -6.56 21.35 -15.89
C ILE A 55 -5.92 21.47 -14.51
N VAL A 56 -6.63 21.08 -13.43
CA VAL A 56 -6.13 21.17 -12.04
C VAL A 56 -4.72 20.56 -11.87
N PRO A 57 -4.39 19.37 -12.42
CA PRO A 57 -3.05 18.80 -12.29
C PRO A 57 -1.91 19.64 -12.88
N ALA A 58 -2.22 20.55 -13.81
CA ALA A 58 -1.24 21.42 -14.46
C ALA A 58 -1.01 22.74 -13.68
N LEU A 59 -1.81 23.02 -12.66
CA LEU A 59 -1.70 24.23 -11.86
C LEU A 59 -0.59 24.10 -10.81
N ALA A 60 0.16 25.17 -10.58
CA ALA A 60 1.18 25.21 -9.53
C ALA A 60 0.57 25.05 -8.13
N ASN A 61 -0.60 25.63 -7.90
CA ASN A 61 -1.37 25.60 -6.64
C ASN A 61 -2.52 24.58 -6.66
N TRP A 62 -2.35 23.45 -7.35
CA TRP A 62 -3.39 22.45 -7.55
C TRP A 62 -4.05 21.96 -6.25
N GLU A 63 -3.32 21.86 -5.14
CA GLU A 63 -3.86 21.40 -3.85
C GLU A 63 -4.89 22.38 -3.28
N GLN A 64 -4.63 23.69 -3.35
CA GLN A 64 -5.58 24.70 -2.89
C GLN A 64 -6.86 24.69 -3.74
N ILE A 65 -6.69 24.56 -5.05
CA ILE A 65 -7.81 24.47 -6.00
C ILE A 65 -8.63 23.21 -5.74
N LEU A 66 -7.96 22.08 -5.48
CA LEU A 66 -8.60 20.82 -5.15
C LEU A 66 -9.38 20.91 -3.83
N TYR A 67 -8.84 21.59 -2.83
CA TYR A 67 -9.51 21.78 -1.54
C TYR A 67 -10.85 22.51 -1.69
N ILE A 68 -10.92 23.55 -2.53
CA ILE A 68 -12.17 24.28 -2.82
C ILE A 68 -13.26 23.35 -3.40
N THR A 69 -12.85 22.31 -4.12
CA THR A 69 -13.81 21.35 -4.71
C THR A 69 -14.36 20.33 -3.71
N GLU A 70 -13.96 20.39 -2.43
CA GLU A 70 -14.40 19.53 -1.31
C GLU A 70 -14.44 18.03 -1.67
N PRO A 71 -13.26 17.39 -1.84
CA PRO A 71 -13.15 16.01 -2.32
C PRO A 71 -13.92 14.95 -1.50
N GLU A 72 -14.17 15.23 -0.22
CA GLU A 72 -15.00 14.43 0.68
C GLU A 72 -16.46 14.33 0.20
N THR A 73 -16.97 15.35 -0.47
CA THR A 73 -18.36 15.41 -0.97
C THR A 73 -18.53 14.73 -2.34
N TRP A 74 -17.44 14.36 -3.00
CA TRP A 74 -17.50 13.80 -4.35
C TRP A 74 -18.24 12.47 -4.38
N THR A 75 -18.89 12.17 -5.50
CA THR A 75 -19.40 10.82 -5.74
C THR A 75 -18.25 9.83 -5.96
N ALA A 76 -18.51 8.54 -5.72
CA ALA A 76 -17.54 7.48 -6.02
C ALA A 76 -17.14 7.48 -7.52
N ALA A 77 -18.08 7.79 -8.42
CA ALA A 77 -17.83 7.91 -9.85
C ALA A 77 -16.90 9.09 -10.17
N ALA A 78 -17.07 10.24 -9.50
CA ALA A 78 -16.18 11.39 -9.65
C ALA A 78 -14.77 11.04 -9.15
N MET A 79 -14.66 10.39 -7.99
CA MET A 79 -13.38 9.96 -7.43
C MET A 79 -12.59 9.06 -8.38
N TYR A 80 -13.26 8.15 -9.09
CA TYR A 80 -12.64 7.32 -10.12
C TYR A 80 -12.07 8.15 -11.27
N GLN A 81 -12.86 9.07 -11.84
CA GLN A 81 -12.41 9.90 -12.96
C GLN A 81 -11.32 10.89 -12.54
N ALA A 82 -11.42 11.45 -11.33
CA ALA A 82 -10.37 12.27 -10.73
C ALA A 82 -9.07 11.47 -10.61
N THR A 83 -9.12 10.27 -10.03
CA THR A 83 -7.94 9.41 -9.89
C THR A 83 -7.31 9.09 -11.24
N ARG A 84 -8.11 8.87 -12.30
CA ARG A 84 -7.57 8.68 -13.67
C ARG A 84 -6.80 9.91 -14.16
N ILE A 85 -7.39 11.10 -14.02
CA ILE A 85 -6.79 12.35 -14.49
C ILE A 85 -5.50 12.64 -13.71
N PHE A 86 -5.57 12.57 -12.38
CA PHE A 86 -4.47 12.91 -11.49
C PHE A 86 -3.33 11.90 -11.62
N SER A 87 -3.64 10.61 -11.69
CA SER A 87 -2.64 9.55 -11.90
C SER A 87 -1.93 9.67 -13.25
N SER A 88 -2.54 10.23 -14.29
CA SER A 88 -1.86 10.39 -15.59
C SER A 88 -1.08 11.70 -15.70
N ASN A 89 -1.55 12.80 -15.11
CA ASN A 89 -0.99 14.13 -15.36
C ASN A 89 -0.06 14.63 -14.25
N LEU A 90 -0.19 14.13 -13.01
CA LEU A 90 0.69 14.54 -11.91
C LEU A 90 2.06 13.86 -11.97
N THR A 91 3.07 14.56 -11.45
CA THR A 91 4.35 13.95 -11.10
C THR A 91 4.15 12.89 -10.01
N GLU A 92 5.10 11.97 -9.86
CA GLU A 92 4.99 10.91 -8.84
C GLU A 92 4.78 11.47 -7.42
N ARG A 93 5.54 12.52 -7.06
CA ARG A 93 5.43 13.18 -5.75
C ARG A 93 4.07 13.83 -5.53
N MET A 94 3.51 14.49 -6.54
CA MET A 94 2.18 15.11 -6.44
C MET A 94 1.07 14.05 -6.41
N ALA A 95 1.17 12.99 -7.21
CA ALA A 95 0.23 11.88 -7.19
C ALA A 95 0.22 11.16 -5.84
N GLN A 96 1.38 10.99 -5.21
CA GLN A 96 1.50 10.45 -3.86
C GLN A 96 0.69 11.28 -2.85
N ARG A 97 0.80 12.62 -2.90
CA ARG A 97 0.04 13.54 -2.02
C ARG A 97 -1.46 13.42 -2.27
N PHE A 98 -1.90 13.39 -3.53
CA PHE A 98 -3.31 13.15 -3.86
C PHE A 98 -3.82 11.82 -3.30
N TYR A 99 -3.04 10.74 -3.44
CA TYR A 99 -3.43 9.44 -2.92
C TYR A 99 -3.55 9.43 -1.40
N ASN A 100 -2.59 10.06 -0.70
CA ASN A 100 -2.55 10.05 0.76
C ASN A 100 -3.61 10.96 1.40
N LEU A 101 -3.87 12.13 0.81
CA LEU A 101 -4.76 13.14 1.39
C LEU A 101 -6.22 12.99 0.94
N VAL A 102 -6.47 12.38 -0.23
CA VAL A 102 -7.83 12.32 -0.81
C VAL A 102 -8.30 10.88 -1.00
N LEU A 103 -7.54 10.07 -1.76
CA LEU A 103 -8.02 8.75 -2.16
C LEU A 103 -8.04 7.75 -0.99
N LEU A 104 -6.97 7.70 -0.19
CA LEU A 104 -6.83 6.76 0.91
C LEU A 104 -7.88 7.01 2.00
N PRO A 105 -8.08 8.23 2.55
CA PRO A 105 -9.12 8.49 3.54
C PRO A 105 -10.50 8.07 3.03
N ARG A 106 -10.84 8.46 1.79
CA ARG A 106 -12.13 8.11 1.18
C ARG A 106 -12.36 6.61 1.06
N VAL A 107 -11.33 5.84 0.75
CA VAL A 107 -11.40 4.37 0.68
C VAL A 107 -11.63 3.77 2.07
N ARG A 108 -10.94 4.29 3.09
CA ARG A 108 -11.09 3.82 4.48
C ARG A 108 -12.48 4.11 5.02
N ASP A 109 -13.00 5.31 4.77
CA ASP A 109 -14.35 5.72 5.16
C ASP A 109 -15.42 4.80 4.56
N ASP A 110 -15.36 4.53 3.26
CA ASP A 110 -16.33 3.66 2.57
C ASP A 110 -16.30 2.21 3.10
N ILE A 111 -15.11 1.68 3.41
CA ILE A 111 -14.96 0.35 4.01
C ILE A 111 -15.47 0.33 5.47
N ALA A 112 -15.20 1.38 6.23
CA ALA A 112 -15.63 1.50 7.62
C ALA A 112 -17.16 1.57 7.71
N GLU A 113 -17.81 2.35 6.84
CA GLU A 113 -19.26 2.55 6.79
C GLU A 113 -19.98 1.33 6.21
N TYR A 114 -19.65 0.92 4.98
CA TYR A 114 -20.43 -0.08 4.24
C TYR A 114 -19.92 -1.51 4.42
N LYS A 115 -18.78 -1.71 5.08
CA LYS A 115 -18.11 -3.02 5.24
C LYS A 115 -17.74 -3.70 3.92
N ARG A 116 -17.81 -2.98 2.81
CA ARG A 116 -17.43 -3.37 1.44
C ARG A 116 -17.02 -2.11 0.70
N LEU A 117 -16.18 -2.23 -0.31
CA LEU A 117 -15.73 -1.07 -1.09
C LEU A 117 -16.60 -0.88 -2.34
N ASN A 118 -17.03 0.35 -2.60
CA ASN A 118 -17.72 0.74 -3.82
C ASN A 118 -16.90 0.38 -5.07
N PHE A 119 -17.60 -0.09 -6.12
CA PHE A 119 -16.97 -0.49 -7.39
C PHE A 119 -16.09 0.61 -8.01
N HIS A 120 -16.54 1.87 -8.01
CA HIS A 120 -15.77 2.96 -8.59
C HIS A 120 -14.51 3.27 -7.78
N LEU A 121 -14.57 3.20 -6.45
CA LEU A 121 -13.39 3.37 -5.58
C LEU A 121 -12.39 2.22 -5.76
N TYR A 122 -12.89 0.99 -5.92
CA TYR A 122 -12.04 -0.15 -6.27
C TYR A 122 -11.32 0.06 -7.61
N MET A 123 -12.05 0.53 -8.62
CA MET A 123 -11.45 0.88 -9.92
C MET A 123 -10.50 2.07 -9.83
N ALA A 124 -10.74 3.03 -8.93
CA ALA A 124 -9.85 4.15 -8.66
C ALA A 124 -8.50 3.66 -8.13
N LEU A 125 -8.50 2.79 -7.13
CA LEU A 125 -7.29 2.17 -6.59
C LEU A 125 -6.52 1.36 -7.63
N LYS A 126 -7.22 0.56 -8.46
CA LYS A 126 -6.59 -0.14 -9.59
C LYS A 126 -5.91 0.82 -10.55
N LYS A 127 -6.52 1.99 -10.79
CA LYS A 127 -6.01 2.96 -11.75
C LYS A 127 -4.88 3.81 -11.18
N ALA A 128 -4.90 4.09 -9.88
CA ALA A 128 -3.81 4.73 -9.16
C ALA A 128 -2.49 3.94 -9.26
N LEU A 129 -2.57 2.60 -9.31
CA LEU A 129 -1.42 1.70 -9.38
C LEU A 129 -0.62 1.79 -10.70
N PHE A 130 -1.12 2.52 -11.71
CA PHE A 130 -0.34 2.86 -12.91
C PHE A 130 0.90 3.71 -12.58
N LYS A 131 0.93 4.36 -11.41
CA LYS A 131 2.15 4.97 -10.83
C LYS A 131 2.51 4.22 -9.54
N PRO A 132 3.26 3.11 -9.60
CA PRO A 132 3.50 2.23 -8.46
C PRO A 132 4.24 2.92 -7.30
N GLY A 133 5.26 3.76 -7.58
CA GLY A 133 5.98 4.49 -6.54
C GLY A 133 5.08 5.42 -5.70
N ALA A 134 4.22 6.19 -6.38
CA ALA A 134 3.20 7.01 -5.72
C ALA A 134 2.17 6.16 -4.97
N TRP A 135 1.73 5.04 -5.56
CA TRP A 135 0.75 4.14 -4.93
C TRP A 135 1.29 3.55 -3.63
N PHE A 136 2.53 3.02 -3.62
CA PHE A 136 3.10 2.40 -2.43
C PHE A 136 3.30 3.43 -1.31
N LYS A 137 3.89 4.58 -1.63
CA LYS A 137 4.18 5.65 -0.65
C LYS A 137 2.94 6.46 -0.22
N GLY A 138 1.87 6.45 -1.03
CA GLY A 138 0.67 7.23 -0.77
C GLY A 138 -0.51 6.42 -0.21
N ILE A 139 -0.53 5.10 -0.47
CA ILE A 139 -1.64 4.21 -0.09
C ILE A 139 -1.15 3.14 0.87
N LEU A 140 -0.31 2.19 0.43
CA LEU A 140 0.00 1.00 1.22
C LEU A 140 0.86 1.28 2.44
N ILE A 141 2.00 1.97 2.26
CA ILE A 141 2.92 2.24 3.37
C ILE A 141 2.22 3.07 4.46
N PRO A 142 1.53 4.20 4.13
CA PRO A 142 0.77 4.94 5.15
C PRO A 142 -0.34 4.12 5.80
N LEU A 143 -1.00 3.24 5.06
CA LEU A 143 -2.03 2.36 5.64
C LEU A 143 -1.40 1.40 6.66
N CYS A 144 -0.27 0.77 6.35
CA CYS A 144 0.45 -0.12 7.25
C CYS A 144 1.02 0.63 8.47
N GLU A 145 1.60 1.82 8.26
CA GLU A 145 2.21 2.65 9.32
C GLU A 145 1.17 3.25 10.27
N SER A 146 -0.08 3.42 9.83
CA SER A 146 -1.13 4.01 10.67
C SER A 146 -1.51 3.17 11.91
N GLY A 147 -1.10 1.90 11.99
CA GLY A 147 -1.43 0.97 13.08
C GLY A 147 -2.92 0.57 13.17
N SER A 148 -3.81 1.29 12.48
CA SER A 148 -5.26 1.11 12.50
C SER A 148 -5.79 0.32 11.30
N CYS A 149 -4.91 -0.28 10.48
CA CYS A 149 -5.30 -1.07 9.32
C CYS A 149 -6.02 -2.36 9.77
N THR A 150 -7.28 -2.48 9.38
CA THR A 150 -8.11 -3.65 9.66
C THR A 150 -7.84 -4.78 8.67
N LEU A 151 -8.13 -6.02 9.07
CA LEU A 151 -8.03 -7.19 8.17
C LEU A 151 -8.90 -7.03 6.92
N ARG A 152 -10.04 -6.34 7.03
CA ARG A 152 -10.96 -6.12 5.90
C ARG A 152 -10.38 -5.14 4.88
N GLU A 153 -9.79 -4.03 5.34
CA GLU A 153 -9.05 -3.11 4.47
C GLU A 153 -7.91 -3.84 3.77
N ALA A 154 -7.14 -4.64 4.52
CA ALA A 154 -6.01 -5.41 4.00
C ALA A 154 -6.41 -6.41 2.91
N VAL A 155 -7.51 -7.14 3.09
CA VAL A 155 -8.02 -8.08 2.07
C VAL A 155 -8.48 -7.33 0.80
N ILE A 156 -9.21 -6.22 0.95
CA ILE A 156 -9.74 -5.46 -0.20
C ILE A 156 -8.58 -4.85 -1.00
N ILE A 157 -7.69 -4.13 -0.35
CA ILE A 157 -6.53 -3.47 -0.98
C ILE A 157 -5.53 -4.51 -1.48
N GLY A 158 -5.32 -5.58 -0.72
CA GLY A 158 -4.47 -6.71 -1.10
C GLY A 158 -4.95 -7.38 -2.38
N SER A 159 -6.26 -7.50 -2.60
CA SER A 159 -6.80 -8.06 -3.85
C SER A 159 -6.37 -7.29 -5.10
N ILE A 160 -6.08 -5.99 -4.96
CA ILE A 160 -5.61 -5.13 -6.06
C ILE A 160 -4.15 -5.44 -6.36
N LEU A 161 -3.33 -5.63 -5.32
CA LEU A 161 -1.95 -6.08 -5.48
C LEU A 161 -1.91 -7.39 -6.24
N THR A 162 -2.76 -8.37 -5.90
CA THR A 162 -2.82 -9.66 -6.59
C THR A 162 -3.20 -9.51 -8.07
N LYS A 163 -4.22 -8.71 -8.38
CA LYS A 163 -4.78 -8.59 -9.74
C LYS A 163 -3.94 -7.76 -10.71
N CYS A 164 -3.17 -6.81 -10.21
CA CYS A 164 -2.40 -5.90 -11.05
C CYS A 164 -0.94 -6.35 -11.18
N SER A 165 -0.33 -6.16 -12.34
CA SER A 165 1.11 -6.34 -12.52
C SER A 165 1.86 -5.13 -11.95
N ILE A 166 2.94 -5.38 -11.19
CA ILE A 166 3.71 -4.34 -10.50
C ILE A 166 5.20 -4.56 -10.84
N PRO A 167 5.97 -3.51 -11.17
CA PRO A 167 7.39 -3.67 -11.42
C PRO A 167 8.15 -4.18 -10.17
N VAL A 168 9.06 -5.13 -10.37
CA VAL A 168 9.77 -5.84 -9.30
C VAL A 168 10.47 -4.92 -8.30
N LEU A 169 11.10 -3.84 -8.75
CA LEU A 169 11.81 -2.90 -7.89
C LEU A 169 10.87 -2.19 -6.90
N HIS A 170 9.66 -1.85 -7.33
CA HIS A 170 8.67 -1.21 -6.47
C HIS A 170 8.11 -2.19 -5.45
N SER A 171 7.80 -3.42 -5.87
CA SER A 171 7.37 -4.49 -4.97
C SER A 171 8.45 -4.84 -3.95
N SER A 172 9.71 -4.91 -4.38
CA SER A 172 10.88 -5.18 -3.54
C SER A 172 11.06 -4.12 -2.45
N ALA A 173 11.01 -2.83 -2.83
CA ALA A 173 11.11 -1.72 -1.88
C ALA A 173 9.94 -1.72 -0.88
N ALA A 174 8.72 -2.01 -1.33
CA ALA A 174 7.55 -2.10 -0.46
C ALA A 174 7.67 -3.28 0.53
N MET A 175 8.12 -4.45 0.08
CA MET A 175 8.35 -5.62 0.94
C MET A 175 9.38 -5.32 2.03
N LEU A 176 10.51 -4.71 1.67
CA LEU A 176 11.55 -4.33 2.63
C LEU A 176 10.99 -3.38 3.69
N LYS A 177 10.27 -2.33 3.27
CA LYS A 177 9.68 -1.36 4.20
C LYS A 177 8.63 -2.00 5.12
N ILE A 178 7.80 -2.92 4.63
CA ILE A 178 6.81 -3.64 5.46
C ILE A 178 7.50 -4.61 6.43
N ALA A 179 8.58 -5.28 6.00
CA ALA A 179 9.35 -6.21 6.84
C ALA A 179 10.02 -5.50 8.03
N GLU A 180 10.43 -4.25 7.85
CA GLU A 180 11.05 -3.40 8.89
C GLU A 180 10.03 -2.72 9.83
N MET A 181 8.73 -2.76 9.52
CA MET A 181 7.68 -2.17 10.37
C MET A 181 7.32 -3.06 11.57
N GLU A 182 6.69 -2.45 12.57
CA GLU A 182 6.04 -3.21 13.64
C GLU A 182 4.99 -4.18 13.09
N TYR A 183 4.93 -5.34 13.76
CA TYR A 183 4.05 -6.40 13.36
C TYR A 183 2.58 -6.06 13.59
N ASN A 184 1.77 -6.22 12.55
CA ASN A 184 0.32 -6.35 12.67
C ASN A 184 -0.19 -7.46 11.72
N GLY A 185 -1.36 -8.02 12.00
CA GLY A 185 -1.93 -9.11 11.18
C GLY A 185 -2.27 -8.70 9.73
N ALA A 186 -2.61 -7.42 9.50
CA ALA A 186 -2.86 -6.89 8.17
C ALA A 186 -1.57 -6.79 7.32
N ASN A 187 -0.43 -6.46 7.91
CA ASN A 187 0.88 -6.40 7.26
C ASN A 187 1.29 -7.78 6.74
N SER A 188 0.99 -8.86 7.48
CA SER A 188 1.21 -10.24 7.01
C SER A 188 0.42 -10.56 5.74
N ILE A 189 -0.80 -10.03 5.59
CA ILE A 189 -1.59 -10.24 4.38
C ILE A 189 -0.88 -9.60 3.18
N PHE A 190 -0.43 -8.34 3.31
CA PHE A 190 0.28 -7.67 2.22
C PHE A 190 1.61 -8.33 1.89
N LEU A 191 2.39 -8.71 2.91
CA LEU A 191 3.68 -9.37 2.71
C LEU A 191 3.50 -10.70 1.96
N ARG A 192 2.56 -11.54 2.41
CA ARG A 192 2.21 -12.80 1.74
C ARG A 192 1.82 -12.57 0.27
N LEU A 193 0.93 -11.61 0.01
CA LEU A 193 0.45 -11.34 -1.36
C LEU A 193 1.55 -10.80 -2.29
N LEU A 194 2.51 -10.04 -1.76
CA LEU A 194 3.68 -9.57 -2.53
C LEU A 194 4.67 -10.70 -2.79
N ILE A 195 4.91 -11.58 -1.81
CA ILE A 195 5.74 -12.79 -1.97
C ILE A 195 5.11 -13.72 -3.03
N ASP A 196 3.79 -13.88 -3.03
CA ASP A 196 3.06 -14.70 -4.00
C ASP A 196 3.09 -14.17 -5.44
N LYS A 197 3.64 -12.96 -5.68
CA LYS A 197 3.97 -12.50 -7.02
C LYS A 197 5.12 -13.26 -7.67
N LYS A 198 5.94 -13.96 -6.88
CA LYS A 198 7.05 -14.79 -7.35
C LYS A 198 8.03 -14.03 -8.26
N TYR A 199 8.32 -12.78 -7.91
CA TYR A 199 9.34 -12.02 -8.61
C TYR A 199 10.73 -12.50 -8.20
N ALA A 200 11.73 -12.36 -9.06
CA ALA A 200 13.13 -12.52 -8.66
C ALA A 200 13.51 -11.37 -7.70
N LEU A 201 13.70 -11.67 -6.42
CA LEU A 201 13.98 -10.66 -5.40
C LEU A 201 15.50 -10.42 -5.25
N PRO A 202 15.94 -9.17 -5.03
CA PRO A 202 17.30 -8.91 -4.56
C PRO A 202 17.54 -9.62 -3.22
N PHE A 203 18.72 -10.21 -3.02
CA PHE A 203 19.04 -10.94 -1.78
C PHE A 203 18.86 -10.10 -0.52
N ARG A 204 19.19 -8.80 -0.56
CA ARG A 204 18.94 -7.88 0.55
C ARG A 204 17.48 -7.87 1.01
N VAL A 205 16.53 -7.99 0.08
CA VAL A 205 15.08 -8.01 0.40
C VAL A 205 14.72 -9.35 1.01
N LEU A 206 15.25 -10.45 0.48
CA LEU A 206 15.03 -11.78 1.05
C LEU A 206 15.60 -11.87 2.47
N ASP A 207 16.81 -11.36 2.69
CA ASP A 207 17.45 -11.32 4.01
C ASP A 207 16.60 -10.51 5.00
N ALA A 208 16.05 -9.36 4.59
CA ALA A 208 15.14 -8.56 5.40
C ALA A 208 13.82 -9.31 5.72
N LEU A 209 13.27 -10.06 4.76
CA LEU A 209 12.08 -10.89 4.99
C LEU A 209 12.37 -12.02 5.99
N VAL A 210 13.51 -12.71 5.85
CA VAL A 210 13.92 -13.75 6.80
C VAL A 210 14.11 -13.14 8.19
N PHE A 211 14.82 -12.01 8.29
CA PHE A 211 15.04 -11.31 9.55
C PHE A 211 13.72 -10.87 10.21
N HIS A 212 12.75 -10.39 9.42
CA HIS A 212 11.42 -10.08 9.92
C HIS A 212 10.77 -11.28 10.64
N PHE A 213 10.83 -12.48 10.06
CA PHE A 213 10.29 -13.68 10.72
C PHE A 213 11.13 -14.12 11.92
N LEU A 214 12.47 -14.03 11.84
CA LEU A 214 13.36 -14.38 12.95
C LEU A 214 13.22 -13.45 14.16
N ALA A 215 12.76 -12.21 13.98
CA ALA A 215 12.49 -11.27 15.06
C ALA A 215 11.44 -11.81 16.07
N PHE A 216 10.58 -12.75 15.66
CA PHE A 216 9.59 -13.38 16.53
C PHE A 216 10.15 -14.50 17.39
N ARG A 217 11.44 -14.84 17.29
CA ARG A 217 12.07 -15.90 18.11
C ARG A 217 11.90 -15.66 19.62
N SER A 218 11.92 -14.40 20.04
CA SER A 218 11.72 -13.99 21.44
C SER A 218 10.27 -13.60 21.78
N ASP A 219 9.36 -13.60 20.79
CA ASP A 219 7.95 -13.30 21.00
C ASP A 219 7.27 -14.50 21.67
N ARG A 220 6.57 -14.26 22.78
CA ARG A 220 5.86 -15.29 23.56
C ARG A 220 4.39 -15.37 23.23
N ARG A 221 3.88 -14.49 22.36
CA ARG A 221 2.47 -14.48 21.95
C ARG A 221 2.20 -15.65 21.02
N GLU A 222 0.96 -16.13 21.05
CA GLU A 222 0.47 -17.06 20.03
C GLU A 222 0.32 -16.30 18.70
N LEU A 223 1.11 -16.69 17.70
CA LEU A 223 1.12 -16.04 16.40
C LEU A 223 -0.10 -16.48 15.57
N PRO A 224 -0.76 -15.54 14.86
CA PRO A 224 -1.95 -15.88 14.10
C PRO A 224 -1.62 -16.75 12.89
N VAL A 225 -2.61 -17.52 12.42
CA VAL A 225 -2.49 -18.39 11.22
C VAL A 225 -1.96 -17.62 10.00
N LEU A 226 -2.33 -16.35 9.85
CA LEU A 226 -1.85 -15.49 8.75
C LEU A 226 -0.33 -15.30 8.75
N TRP A 227 0.31 -15.27 9.93
CA TRP A 227 1.76 -15.21 10.05
C TRP A 227 2.41 -16.48 9.50
N HIS A 228 1.92 -17.65 9.94
CA HIS A 228 2.41 -18.95 9.47
C HIS A 228 2.20 -19.14 7.97
N GLN A 229 1.06 -18.70 7.43
CA GLN A 229 0.80 -18.72 5.98
C GLN A 229 1.76 -17.82 5.20
N SER A 230 2.10 -16.64 5.74
CA SER A 230 3.08 -15.74 5.13
C SER A 230 4.47 -16.39 5.08
N LEU A 231 4.91 -17.00 6.19
CA LEU A 231 6.18 -17.71 6.26
C LEU A 231 6.23 -18.93 5.32
N LEU A 232 5.15 -19.71 5.26
CA LEU A 232 5.03 -20.82 4.32
C LEU A 232 5.17 -20.34 2.88
N THR A 233 4.51 -19.23 2.54
CA THR A 233 4.60 -18.66 1.18
C THR A 233 6.03 -18.25 0.86
N LEU A 234 6.74 -17.61 1.81
CA LEU A 234 8.16 -17.27 1.64
C LEU A 234 8.99 -18.53 1.33
N CYS A 235 8.84 -19.59 2.11
CA CYS A 235 9.60 -20.82 1.93
C CYS A 235 9.23 -21.54 0.62
N GLN A 236 7.95 -21.60 0.26
CA GLN A 236 7.52 -22.21 -1.01
C GLN A 236 8.10 -21.51 -2.25
N ARG A 237 8.32 -20.19 -2.19
CA ARG A 237 8.79 -19.41 -3.34
C ARG A 237 10.31 -19.25 -3.37
N TYR A 238 10.95 -19.07 -2.21
CA TYR A 238 12.34 -18.60 -2.13
C TYR A 238 13.26 -19.53 -1.32
N LYS A 239 12.85 -20.78 -1.04
CA LYS A 239 13.69 -21.77 -0.34
C LYS A 239 15.06 -21.99 -0.96
N GLU A 240 15.21 -21.86 -2.28
CA GLU A 240 16.50 -22.05 -2.96
C GLU A 240 17.41 -20.83 -2.88
N ASP A 241 16.84 -19.65 -2.63
CA ASP A 241 17.56 -18.38 -2.53
C ASP A 241 18.05 -18.06 -1.09
N MET A 242 17.72 -18.93 -0.12
CA MET A 242 18.11 -18.79 1.29
C MET A 242 19.47 -19.47 1.56
N SER A 243 20.27 -18.90 2.46
CA SER A 243 21.51 -19.53 2.94
C SER A 243 21.24 -20.70 3.89
N SER A 244 22.21 -21.58 4.11
CA SER A 244 22.05 -22.69 5.06
C SER A 244 21.78 -22.19 6.49
N GLU A 245 22.47 -21.12 6.91
CA GLU A 245 22.27 -20.48 8.22
C GLU A 245 20.84 -19.93 8.38
N GLN A 246 20.31 -19.27 7.34
CA GLN A 246 18.93 -18.76 7.36
C GLN A 246 17.91 -19.90 7.51
N LYS A 247 18.11 -21.01 6.80
CA LYS A 247 17.22 -22.18 6.91
C LYS A 247 17.28 -22.82 8.28
N GLU A 248 18.46 -22.97 8.86
CA GLU A 248 18.63 -23.50 10.22
C GLU A 248 17.95 -22.62 11.26
N ALA A 249 18.12 -21.29 11.15
CA ALA A 249 17.44 -20.33 12.02
C ALA A 249 15.91 -20.41 11.91
N LEU A 250 15.38 -20.58 10.69
CA LEU A 250 13.95 -20.79 10.46
C LEU A 250 13.46 -22.13 11.03
N HIS A 251 14.26 -23.20 10.94
CA HIS A 251 13.92 -24.48 11.57
C HIS A 251 13.79 -24.36 13.08
N GLU A 252 14.70 -23.62 13.72
CA GLU A 252 14.64 -23.35 15.16
C GLU A 252 13.41 -22.48 15.51
N LEU A 253 13.10 -21.46 14.69
CA LEU A 253 11.89 -20.66 14.86
C LEU A 253 10.61 -21.51 14.85
N LEU A 254 10.53 -22.52 13.97
CA LEU A 254 9.38 -23.44 13.88
C LEU A 254 9.27 -24.41 15.06
N ARG A 255 10.30 -24.55 15.89
CA ARG A 255 10.22 -25.31 17.15
C ARG A 255 9.58 -24.48 18.25
N ILE A 256 9.82 -23.17 18.25
CA ILE A 256 9.25 -22.21 19.19
C ILE A 256 7.79 -21.94 18.83
N HIS A 257 7.55 -21.56 17.57
CA HIS A 257 6.23 -21.21 17.04
C HIS A 257 5.70 -22.33 16.14
N ASN A 258 4.99 -23.28 16.75
CA ASN A 258 4.52 -24.48 16.05
C ASN A 258 3.01 -24.45 15.77
N HIS A 259 2.65 -24.45 14.48
CA HIS A 259 1.30 -24.65 13.99
C HIS A 259 1.12 -26.10 13.48
N PRO A 260 0.11 -26.86 13.96
CA PRO A 260 0.00 -28.31 13.71
C PRO A 260 0.05 -28.75 12.23
N GLN A 261 -0.61 -28.00 11.33
CA GLN A 261 -0.67 -28.33 9.90
C GLN A 261 0.43 -27.62 9.09
N ILE A 262 0.52 -26.29 9.20
CA ILE A 262 1.40 -25.46 8.37
C ILE A 262 2.89 -25.71 8.64
N CYS A 263 3.33 -25.82 9.90
CA CYS A 263 4.76 -25.92 10.19
C CYS A 263 5.40 -27.19 9.62
N ASN A 264 4.64 -28.28 9.48
CA ASN A 264 5.14 -29.49 8.83
C ASN A 264 5.41 -29.28 7.34
N GLU A 265 4.57 -28.49 6.65
CA GLU A 265 4.83 -28.11 5.26
C GLU A 265 6.04 -27.20 5.16
N ILE A 266 6.18 -26.20 6.04
CA ILE A 266 7.35 -25.31 6.04
C ILE A 266 8.65 -26.12 6.21
N ARG A 267 8.69 -27.04 7.18
CA ARG A 267 9.86 -27.91 7.39
C ARG A 267 10.18 -28.74 6.14
N ARG A 268 9.15 -29.31 5.49
CA ARG A 268 9.32 -30.08 4.25
C ARG A 268 9.89 -29.21 3.12
N GLU A 269 9.39 -28.00 2.94
CA GLU A 269 9.90 -27.08 1.92
C GLU A 269 11.38 -26.72 2.16
N LEU A 270 11.76 -26.43 3.42
CA LEU A 270 13.14 -26.07 3.76
C LEU A 270 14.12 -27.25 3.60
N MET A 271 13.76 -28.46 4.07
CA MET A 271 14.62 -29.64 3.97
C MET A 271 14.85 -30.11 2.53
N ASN A 272 13.83 -30.00 1.68
CA ASN A 272 13.89 -30.49 0.30
C ASN A 272 14.39 -29.43 -0.69
N SER A 273 15.32 -28.56 -0.26
CA SER A 273 15.82 -27.47 -1.09
C SER A 273 17.31 -27.22 -0.89
N LYS A 274 18.00 -26.86 -1.98
CA LYS A 274 19.41 -26.45 -1.94
C LYS A 274 19.53 -25.03 -1.36
N SER A 275 20.65 -24.72 -0.73
CA SER A 275 20.93 -23.38 -0.22
C SER A 275 21.83 -22.62 -1.17
N ARG A 276 21.66 -21.30 -1.27
CA ARG A 276 22.40 -20.47 -2.26
C ARG A 276 23.92 -20.44 -2.07
N ASP A 277 24.38 -20.75 -0.86
CA ASP A 277 25.76 -20.70 -0.40
C ASP A 277 26.47 -22.06 -0.44
N VAL A 278 25.76 -23.13 -0.81
CA VAL A 278 26.32 -24.48 -0.93
C VAL A 278 26.56 -24.77 -2.41
N GLU A 279 27.83 -24.77 -2.83
CA GLU A 279 28.22 -25.20 -4.17
C GLU A 279 27.88 -26.69 -4.34
N VAL A 280 27.12 -27.01 -5.40
CA VAL A 280 26.91 -28.41 -5.80
C VAL A 280 28.24 -28.88 -6.38
N THR A 281 28.95 -29.73 -5.66
CA THR A 281 30.06 -30.49 -6.22
C THR A 281 29.52 -31.33 -7.37
N THR A 282 29.72 -30.85 -8.61
CA THR A 282 29.46 -31.66 -9.80
C THR A 282 30.33 -32.90 -9.68
N PRO A 283 29.78 -34.13 -9.71
CA PRO A 283 30.62 -35.31 -9.69
C PRO A 283 31.53 -35.22 -10.92
N MET A 284 32.83 -35.10 -10.68
CA MET A 284 33.83 -35.15 -11.73
C MET A 284 33.56 -36.43 -12.53
N GLY A 285 33.27 -36.26 -13.82
CA GLY A 285 33.14 -37.38 -14.74
C GLY A 285 34.37 -38.25 -14.60
N MET A 286 34.15 -39.52 -14.28
CA MET A 286 35.18 -40.54 -14.44
C MET A 286 35.40 -40.69 -15.95
N ASP A 287 36.49 -40.11 -16.44
CA ASP A 287 37.07 -40.46 -17.75
C ASP A 287 37.60 -41.90 -17.74
#